data_AF-A0AA88HYC3-F1
#
_entry.id   AF-A0AA88HYC3-F1
#
_cell.length_a   1.000
_cell.length_b   1.000
_cell.length_c   1.000
_cell.angle_alpha   90.00
_cell.angle_beta   90.00
_cell.angle_gamma   90.00
#
_symmetry.space_group_name_H-M   'P 1'
#
loop_
_entity.id
_entity.type
_entity.pdbx_description
1 polymer ?
#
loop_
_entity_poly.entity_id
_entity_poly.type
_entity_poly.pdbx_seq_one_letter_code
_entity_poly.pdbx_strand_id
1 'polypeptide(L)'
;MEIGHSSSSDFEDFEVLNTDPSKSDPKMDPLAPPAPLPDFVVLEKADQDMKEATDNTKKVEKSRERKKLPEEITAPLPTTEAQQRQVVQVGGTTIIEEEEKNEPSMSSIFSWVRSAITVPTASQGKELFDKFSEKAKNTVDSVITTLDPQMKDLVRSGCDIEIIVASQNEEEIGGVREAFHSVFGRAAIRGMKSQCLSVAPQPVGLISAIQTATEKEAYLRSSGLVHHQQPVISVQNFLLEVTKDKWYLFAMMYLSDPSKNLTLHTLGQPLEVSISLVKKCQESNDDGFKLGNTGYAMPIGHVAAQELGCAPCAWYEETAGISMRSVIVNGALALANLYKKSLASNEH
;
A
#
# COMPACT_ATOMS: atom_id res chain seq x y z
N MET A 1 -20.23 -59.50 21.60
CA MET A 1 -19.24 -59.81 22.64
C MET A 1 -18.06 -58.87 22.42
N GLU A 2 -17.75 -57.96 23.33
CA GLU A 2 -18.45 -57.56 24.56
C GLU A 2 -18.10 -56.09 24.83
N ILE A 3 -19.06 -55.30 25.35
CA ILE A 3 -18.93 -53.84 25.43
C ILE A 3 -18.64 -53.47 26.88
N GLY A 4 -17.44 -52.97 27.16
CA GLY A 4 -17.04 -52.54 28.50
C GLY A 4 -17.59 -51.16 28.85
N HIS A 5 -18.66 -51.10 29.65
CA HIS A 5 -19.03 -49.88 30.37
C HIS A 5 -18.16 -49.72 31.62
N SER A 6 -17.62 -48.53 31.85
CA SER A 6 -17.18 -48.08 33.18
C SER A 6 -17.68 -46.66 33.45
N SER A 7 -18.75 -46.57 34.24
CA SER A 7 -19.20 -45.32 34.85
C SER A 7 -18.53 -45.16 36.22
N SER A 8 -17.89 -44.02 36.47
CA SER A 8 -17.87 -43.40 37.80
C SER A 8 -17.80 -41.89 37.62
N SER A 9 -18.65 -41.19 38.35
CA SER A 9 -18.79 -39.73 38.32
C SER A 9 -18.32 -39.18 39.65
N ASP A 10 -17.10 -38.67 39.70
CA ASP A 10 -16.60 -37.95 40.86
C ASP A 10 -16.95 -36.47 40.69
N PHE A 11 -18.00 -36.06 41.40
CA PHE A 11 -18.37 -34.66 41.61
C PHE A 11 -17.52 -34.15 42.77
N GLU A 12 -16.57 -33.24 42.51
CA GLU A 12 -15.85 -32.56 43.59
C GLU A 12 -16.74 -31.49 44.24
N ASP A 13 -16.74 -31.45 45.57
CA ASP A 13 -17.55 -30.54 46.37
C ASP A 13 -17.10 -29.08 46.20
N PHE A 14 -18.05 -28.22 45.82
CA PHE A 14 -17.87 -26.76 45.90
C PHE A 14 -18.02 -26.30 47.36
N GLU A 15 -16.89 -26.15 48.07
CA GLU A 15 -16.89 -25.46 49.36
C GLU A 15 -17.29 -23.99 49.18
N VAL A 16 -18.47 -23.63 49.69
CA VAL A 16 -18.95 -22.25 49.73
C VAL A 16 -18.20 -21.50 50.83
N LEU A 17 -17.21 -20.71 50.43
CA LEU A 17 -16.48 -19.79 51.32
C LEU A 17 -17.42 -18.72 51.89
N ASN A 18 -17.93 -18.96 53.10
CA ASN A 18 -18.58 -17.95 53.92
C ASN A 18 -17.59 -16.82 54.23
N THR A 19 -17.83 -15.65 53.65
CA THR A 19 -17.06 -14.43 53.92
C THR A 19 -17.66 -13.70 55.12
N ASP A 20 -16.94 -13.74 56.24
CA ASP A 20 -17.26 -13.00 57.47
C ASP A 20 -16.96 -11.49 57.26
N PRO A 21 -17.96 -10.60 57.28
CA PRO A 21 -17.79 -9.18 56.93
C PRO A 21 -17.17 -8.34 58.07
N SER A 22 -16.52 -8.96 59.08
CA SER A 22 -16.00 -8.29 60.27
C SER A 22 -14.47 -8.13 60.33
N LYS A 23 -13.72 -8.58 59.32
CA LYS A 23 -12.25 -8.42 59.27
C LYS A 23 -11.82 -7.19 58.46
N SER A 24 -11.19 -6.24 59.16
CA SER A 24 -10.60 -5.04 58.60
C SER A 24 -9.50 -5.32 57.58
N ASP A 25 -9.50 -4.59 56.46
CA ASP A 25 -8.53 -4.73 55.38
C ASP A 25 -7.06 -4.59 55.85
N PRO A 26 -6.13 -5.38 55.30
CA PRO A 26 -4.70 -5.19 55.54
C PRO A 26 -4.26 -3.86 54.93
N LYS A 27 -3.67 -3.00 55.77
CA LYS A 27 -3.11 -1.71 55.39
C LYS A 27 -1.97 -1.94 54.38
N MET A 28 -2.18 -1.55 53.12
CA MET A 28 -1.13 -1.55 52.11
C MET A 28 -0.13 -0.43 52.42
N ASP A 29 1.14 -0.79 52.61
CA ASP A 29 2.21 0.20 52.74
C ASP A 29 2.38 0.97 51.42
N PRO A 30 2.64 2.30 51.46
CA PRO A 30 2.80 3.09 50.26
C PRO A 30 4.06 2.68 49.50
N LEU A 31 3.92 2.33 48.22
CA LEU A 31 5.06 2.06 47.35
C LEU A 31 6.01 3.26 47.33
N ALA A 32 7.32 2.98 47.42
CA ALA A 32 8.35 4.00 47.27
C ALA A 32 8.28 4.64 45.87
N PRO A 33 8.51 5.96 45.75
CA PRO A 33 8.51 6.63 44.45
C PRO A 33 9.64 6.09 43.55
N PRO A 34 9.46 6.07 42.22
CA PRO A 34 10.48 5.62 41.29
C PRO A 34 11.74 6.49 41.38
N ALA A 35 12.90 5.86 41.19
CA ALA A 35 14.19 6.56 41.17
C ALA A 35 14.24 7.60 40.03
N PRO A 36 14.91 8.75 40.23
CA PRO A 36 15.08 9.74 39.18
C PRO A 36 15.89 9.19 38.00
N LEU A 37 15.54 9.65 36.79
CA LEU A 37 16.29 9.36 35.57
C LEU A 37 17.71 9.96 35.64
N PRO A 38 18.73 9.32 35.04
CA PRO A 38 20.08 9.88 34.98
C PRO A 38 20.13 11.13 34.09
N ASP A 39 20.93 12.12 34.50
CA ASP A 39 21.17 13.33 33.72
C ASP A 39 21.84 13.01 32.37
N PHE A 40 21.21 13.41 31.28
CA PHE A 40 21.80 13.32 29.95
C PHE A 40 22.89 14.39 29.78
N VAL A 41 24.15 13.96 29.69
CA VAL A 41 25.27 14.85 29.38
C VAL A 41 25.09 15.40 27.96
N VAL A 42 24.82 16.71 27.86
CA VAL A 42 24.81 17.43 26.58
C VAL A 42 26.25 17.50 26.06
N LEU A 43 26.52 16.81 24.95
CA LEU A 43 27.80 16.89 24.25
C LEU A 43 27.89 18.18 23.42
N GLU A 44 28.16 19.31 24.09
CA GLU A 44 28.59 20.55 23.41
C GLU A 44 30.01 20.38 22.84
N LYS A 45 30.12 19.77 21.64
CA LYS A 45 31.33 19.86 20.82
C LYS A 45 31.08 19.56 19.34
N ALA A 46 30.45 20.51 18.65
CA ALA A 46 30.26 20.50 17.20
C ALA A 46 30.30 21.91 16.59
N ASP A 47 31.15 22.81 17.11
CA ASP A 47 31.14 24.24 16.74
C ASP A 47 32.54 24.86 16.55
N GLN A 48 33.55 24.04 16.19
CA GLN A 48 34.91 24.53 15.90
C GLN A 48 35.49 24.13 14.54
N ASP A 49 34.92 23.16 13.81
CA ASP A 49 35.48 22.68 12.53
C ASP A 49 34.86 23.35 11.28
N MET A 50 34.06 24.42 11.43
CA MET A 50 33.41 25.12 10.31
C MET A 50 33.95 26.53 10.02
N LYS A 51 35.24 26.78 10.29
CA LYS A 51 35.90 28.09 10.01
C LYS A 51 37.24 28.04 9.25
N GLU A 52 37.69 26.89 8.76
CA GLU A 52 39.01 26.76 8.10
C GLU A 52 38.94 26.26 6.62
N ALA A 53 37.81 26.47 5.94
CA ALA A 53 37.59 26.07 4.54
C ALA A 53 37.32 27.24 3.57
N THR A 54 37.60 28.49 3.97
CA THR A 54 37.30 29.70 3.17
C THR A 54 38.52 30.61 2.96
N ASP A 55 39.65 30.08 2.45
CA ASP A 55 40.75 30.94 1.98
C ASP A 55 41.66 30.35 0.88
N ASN A 56 41.12 29.56 -0.07
CA ASN A 56 41.96 28.92 -1.11
C ASN A 56 41.37 28.92 -2.54
N THR A 57 40.68 30.00 -2.93
CA THR A 57 40.12 30.14 -4.30
C THR A 57 40.43 31.47 -4.98
N LYS A 58 41.62 32.05 -4.74
CA LYS A 58 42.12 33.25 -5.47
C LYS A 58 43.61 33.21 -5.80
N LYS A 59 44.10 32.15 -6.44
CA LYS A 59 45.31 32.22 -7.29
C LYS A 59 45.42 31.01 -8.22
N VAL A 60 45.31 31.28 -9.53
CA VAL A 60 46.07 30.74 -10.68
C VAL A 60 45.19 30.99 -11.91
N GLU A 61 45.34 32.17 -12.49
CA GLU A 61 44.81 32.49 -13.82
C GLU A 61 45.91 33.20 -14.61
N LYS A 62 46.63 32.42 -15.43
CA LYS A 62 47.29 32.79 -16.69
C LYS A 62 48.24 31.69 -17.16
N SER A 63 47.91 31.04 -18.28
CA SER A 63 48.72 31.07 -19.52
C SER A 63 48.21 30.10 -20.58
N ARG A 64 47.89 30.64 -21.78
CA ARG A 64 48.11 30.05 -23.13
C ARG A 64 47.47 28.69 -23.51
N GLU A 65 47.13 28.39 -24.77
CA GLU A 65 46.95 29.16 -26.02
C GLU A 65 46.09 28.30 -26.99
N ARG A 66 45.35 28.88 -27.95
CA ARG A 66 44.45 28.13 -28.87
C ARG A 66 45.16 27.61 -30.13
N LYS A 67 44.72 26.47 -30.68
CA LYS A 67 44.93 26.04 -32.09
C LYS A 67 43.66 25.47 -32.75
N LYS A 68 43.56 25.65 -34.08
CA LYS A 68 42.54 25.15 -35.06
C LYS A 68 43.10 23.91 -35.81
N LEU A 69 42.43 23.14 -36.69
CA LEU A 69 41.12 23.10 -37.43
C LEU A 69 40.83 21.57 -37.69
N PRO A 70 39.82 21.04 -38.46
CA PRO A 70 38.80 21.66 -39.32
C PRO A 70 37.38 21.02 -39.18
N GLU A 71 36.71 20.70 -40.30
CA GLU A 71 35.31 20.23 -40.48
C GLU A 71 35.21 18.99 -41.40
N GLU A 72 34.01 18.39 -41.42
CA GLU A 72 33.32 17.69 -42.53
C GLU A 72 33.64 16.21 -42.89
N ILE A 73 32.59 15.35 -42.85
CA ILE A 73 32.10 14.41 -43.90
C ILE A 73 30.85 13.65 -43.35
N THR A 74 29.96 13.18 -44.24
CA THR A 74 28.52 12.94 -43.97
C THR A 74 28.03 11.53 -44.36
N ALA A 75 26.84 11.13 -43.85
CA ALA A 75 25.90 10.08 -44.36
C ALA A 75 26.17 8.60 -43.96
N PRO A 76 25.17 7.68 -44.04
CA PRO A 76 23.81 7.83 -44.62
C PRO A 76 22.60 7.33 -43.77
N LEU A 77 21.39 7.71 -44.24
CA LEU A 77 20.08 7.14 -43.88
C LEU A 77 19.71 5.94 -44.80
N PRO A 78 18.82 5.03 -44.39
CA PRO A 78 18.18 4.06 -45.28
C PRO A 78 17.01 4.67 -46.09
N THR A 79 16.80 4.12 -47.29
CA THR A 79 15.93 4.64 -48.37
C THR A 79 14.46 4.24 -48.20
N THR A 80 13.53 5.09 -48.66
CA THR A 80 12.15 4.70 -49.02
C THR A 80 11.95 4.91 -50.51
N GLU A 81 11.68 3.84 -51.27
CA GLU A 81 11.29 3.93 -52.69
C GLU A 81 9.78 4.12 -52.84
N ALA A 82 9.37 4.77 -53.93
CA ALA A 82 7.98 5.16 -54.15
C ALA A 82 7.37 4.52 -55.41
N GLN A 83 6.23 3.86 -55.24
CA GLN A 83 5.26 3.49 -56.29
C GLN A 83 3.87 3.49 -55.66
N GLN A 84 2.75 3.83 -56.32
CA GLN A 84 2.47 4.64 -57.51
C GLN A 84 0.99 5.09 -57.37
N ARG A 85 0.60 6.29 -57.83
CA ARG A 85 -0.84 6.67 -57.84
C ARG A 85 -1.55 6.11 -59.06
N GLN A 86 -2.64 5.37 -58.86
CA GLN A 86 -3.73 5.27 -59.83
C GLN A 86 -5.01 5.87 -59.24
N VAL A 87 -5.78 6.56 -60.09
CA VAL A 87 -7.03 7.23 -59.73
C VAL A 87 -8.18 6.46 -60.34
N VAL A 88 -9.11 5.99 -59.50
CA VAL A 88 -10.46 5.58 -59.92
C VAL A 88 -11.46 6.15 -58.92
N GLN A 89 -12.40 6.95 -59.39
CA GLN A 89 -13.60 7.31 -58.62
C GLN A 89 -14.67 6.23 -58.85
N VAL A 90 -15.44 5.91 -57.80
CA VAL A 90 -16.92 5.99 -57.74
C VAL A 90 -17.44 5.23 -56.50
N GLY A 91 -18.30 5.88 -55.71
CA GLY A 91 -19.41 5.22 -55.00
C GLY A 91 -19.17 4.53 -53.64
N GLY A 92 -19.53 5.23 -52.56
CA GLY A 92 -20.37 4.66 -51.50
C GLY A 92 -19.81 3.58 -50.56
N THR A 93 -19.15 4.04 -49.49
CA THR A 93 -19.14 3.44 -48.13
C THR A 93 -18.97 1.92 -48.00
N THR A 94 -17.78 1.49 -47.59
CA THR A 94 -17.56 0.17 -46.97
C THR A 94 -16.92 0.36 -45.59
N ILE A 95 -17.38 -0.44 -44.63
CA ILE A 95 -16.87 -0.49 -43.25
C ILE A 95 -15.47 -1.08 -43.27
N ILE A 96 -14.54 -0.51 -42.49
CA ILE A 96 -13.22 -1.09 -42.23
C ILE A 96 -13.18 -1.42 -40.73
N GLU A 97 -13.08 -2.72 -40.42
CA GLU A 97 -12.50 -3.18 -39.17
C GLU A 97 -10.99 -3.06 -39.29
N GLU A 98 -10.34 -2.38 -38.35
CA GLU A 98 -8.88 -2.43 -38.19
C GLU A 98 -8.55 -3.06 -36.84
N GLU A 99 -7.96 -4.27 -36.89
CA GLU A 99 -7.26 -4.86 -35.76
C GLU A 99 -6.02 -4.01 -35.46
N GLU A 100 -6.00 -3.28 -34.34
CA GLU A 100 -4.77 -2.66 -33.86
C GLU A 100 -4.17 -3.46 -32.70
N LYS A 101 -3.13 -4.24 -33.00
CA LYS A 101 -2.21 -4.77 -31.98
C LYS A 101 -1.42 -3.61 -31.38
N ASN A 102 -1.87 -3.11 -30.23
CA ASN A 102 -1.06 -2.22 -29.40
C ASN A 102 -0.53 -2.97 -28.17
N GLU A 103 0.79 -3.15 -28.10
CA GLU A 103 1.44 -3.54 -26.84
C GLU A 103 1.27 -2.40 -25.82
N PRO A 104 1.00 -2.70 -24.53
CA PRO A 104 0.84 -1.68 -23.51
C PRO A 104 2.20 -1.03 -23.20
N SER A 105 2.51 0.05 -23.90
CA SER A 105 3.72 0.83 -23.63
C SER A 105 3.70 1.36 -22.20
N MET A 106 4.77 1.05 -21.46
CA MET A 106 4.95 1.42 -20.06
C MET A 106 4.83 2.94 -19.82
N SER A 107 5.06 3.76 -20.85
CA SER A 107 4.97 5.22 -20.80
C SER A 107 3.58 5.76 -20.41
N SER A 108 2.49 5.08 -20.78
CA SER A 108 1.12 5.58 -20.53
C SER A 108 0.74 5.55 -19.05
N ILE A 109 1.31 4.64 -18.26
CA ILE A 109 1.06 4.51 -16.82
C ILE A 109 1.84 5.58 -16.01
N PHE A 110 2.95 6.12 -16.55
CA PHE A 110 3.73 7.15 -15.85
C PHE A 110 3.10 8.55 -15.84
N SER A 111 2.04 8.80 -16.60
CA SER A 111 1.41 10.13 -16.69
C SER A 111 0.59 10.50 -15.44
N TRP A 112 -0.23 9.57 -14.92
CA TRP A 112 -1.10 9.86 -13.78
C TRP A 112 -0.35 9.87 -12.43
N VAL A 113 0.66 9.01 -12.26
CA VAL A 113 1.48 8.96 -11.02
C VAL A 113 2.28 10.25 -10.79
N ARG A 114 2.74 10.93 -11.86
CA ARG A 114 3.47 12.21 -11.71
C ARG A 114 2.59 13.36 -11.22
N SER A 115 1.30 13.37 -11.53
CA SER A 115 0.37 14.38 -11.00
C SER A 115 0.10 14.25 -9.49
N ALA A 116 0.33 13.07 -8.89
CA ALA A 116 0.10 12.84 -7.46
C ALA A 116 1.29 13.20 -6.56
N ILE A 117 2.49 13.41 -7.14
CA ILE A 117 3.73 13.72 -6.39
C ILE A 117 4.31 15.05 -6.86
N THR A 118 3.55 16.13 -6.68
CA THR A 118 4.07 17.50 -6.75
C THR A 118 3.77 18.23 -5.45
N VAL A 119 4.77 18.40 -4.60
CA VAL A 119 4.65 19.19 -3.36
C VAL A 119 4.58 20.67 -3.75
N PRO A 120 3.58 21.44 -3.27
CA PRO A 120 3.37 22.82 -3.72
C PRO A 120 4.45 23.74 -3.14
N THR A 121 5.45 24.07 -3.96
CA THR A 121 6.34 25.21 -3.67
C THR A 121 5.67 26.46 -4.17
N ALA A 122 5.32 27.38 -3.26
CA ALA A 122 4.44 28.50 -3.57
C ALA A 122 5.13 29.62 -4.36
N SER A 123 4.96 29.67 -5.68
CA SER A 123 4.88 30.93 -6.45
C SER A 123 4.49 30.70 -7.92
N GLN A 124 3.40 31.35 -8.35
CA GLN A 124 2.92 31.46 -9.75
C GLN A 124 2.38 30.13 -10.35
N GLY A 125 1.30 30.09 -11.13
CA GLY A 125 0.47 31.19 -11.67
C GLY A 125 -1.03 30.87 -11.64
N LYS A 126 -1.83 31.93 -11.67
CA LYS A 126 -3.30 31.93 -11.64
C LYS A 126 -3.84 31.78 -13.07
N GLU A 127 -4.15 30.56 -13.51
CA GLU A 127 -4.99 30.25 -14.69
C GLU A 127 -5.37 28.74 -14.67
N LEU A 128 -6.38 28.34 -15.46
CA LEU A 128 -6.99 26.98 -15.51
C LEU A 128 -8.06 26.62 -14.44
N PHE A 129 -8.87 27.58 -14.00
CA PHE A 129 -10.13 27.31 -13.27
C PHE A 129 -11.37 28.03 -13.84
N ASP A 130 -11.49 28.05 -15.17
CA ASP A 130 -12.68 28.56 -15.88
C ASP A 130 -13.07 27.59 -17.01
N LYS A 131 -13.89 26.56 -16.73
CA LYS A 131 -14.76 25.90 -17.76
C LYS A 131 -15.83 24.87 -17.34
N PHE A 132 -16.17 24.67 -16.06
CA PHE A 132 -17.31 23.80 -15.69
C PHE A 132 -18.28 24.42 -14.67
N SER A 133 -18.68 25.67 -14.93
CA SER A 133 -19.83 26.31 -14.30
C SER A 133 -20.81 26.83 -15.35
N GLU A 134 -21.72 25.97 -15.84
CA GLU A 134 -23.14 26.28 -16.09
C GLU A 134 -23.84 25.15 -16.87
N LYS A 135 -25.09 24.85 -16.46
CA LYS A 135 -26.12 24.02 -17.13
C LYS A 135 -25.78 22.51 -17.22
N ALA A 136 -26.70 21.61 -16.86
CA ALA A 136 -28.15 21.74 -16.92
C ALA A 136 -28.88 21.69 -15.57
N LYS A 137 -29.78 22.67 -15.36
CA LYS A 137 -31.06 22.38 -14.69
C LYS A 137 -31.93 21.62 -15.69
N ASN A 138 -32.49 20.50 -15.27
CA ASN A 138 -33.82 20.06 -15.72
C ASN A 138 -34.44 19.18 -14.64
N THR A 139 -35.56 19.65 -14.10
CA THR A 139 -36.44 18.89 -13.21
C THR A 139 -37.11 17.77 -14.00
N VAL A 140 -37.14 16.56 -13.46
CA VAL A 140 -38.18 15.57 -13.77
C VAL A 140 -38.73 15.04 -12.45
N ASP A 141 -40.04 14.93 -12.40
CA ASP A 141 -40.81 14.80 -11.16
C ASP A 141 -40.66 13.48 -10.43
N SER A 142 -40.95 13.56 -9.13
CA SER A 142 -41.60 12.57 -8.29
C SER A 142 -42.20 11.34 -9.03
N VAL A 143 -41.37 10.34 -9.33
CA VAL A 143 -41.84 8.97 -9.42
C VAL A 143 -41.99 8.45 -8.00
N ILE A 144 -43.18 8.64 -7.43
CA ILE A 144 -43.63 7.82 -6.30
C ILE A 144 -43.81 6.42 -6.88
N THR A 145 -42.74 5.63 -6.85
CA THR A 145 -42.90 4.19 -6.85
C THR A 145 -43.55 3.84 -5.52
N THR A 146 -44.62 3.06 -5.57
CA THR A 146 -45.07 2.31 -4.41
C THR A 146 -44.07 1.19 -4.17
N LEU A 147 -42.89 1.56 -3.65
CA LEU A 147 -42.07 0.64 -2.87
C LEU A 147 -42.98 0.11 -1.76
N ASP A 148 -43.23 -1.18 -1.80
CA ASP A 148 -43.85 -1.89 -0.69
C ASP A 148 -43.07 -1.53 0.60
N PRO A 149 -43.73 -1.11 1.69
CA PRO A 149 -43.06 -0.91 2.98
C PRO A 149 -42.25 -2.12 3.46
N GLN A 150 -42.49 -3.33 2.93
CA GLN A 150 -41.72 -4.55 3.14
C GLN A 150 -40.51 -4.74 2.20
N MET A 151 -40.31 -3.87 1.19
CA MET A 151 -39.07 -3.71 0.42
C MET A 151 -38.29 -2.45 0.83
N LYS A 152 -38.38 -2.09 2.11
CA LYS A 152 -37.22 -1.52 2.79
C LYS A 152 -36.16 -2.62 2.90
N ASP A 153 -35.17 -2.62 2.02
CA ASP A 153 -33.88 -3.23 2.35
C ASP A 153 -33.31 -2.38 3.53
N LEU A 154 -33.30 -2.80 4.80
CA LEU A 154 -32.94 -4.11 5.33
C LEU A 154 -31.71 -4.63 4.56
N VAL A 155 -30.55 -3.97 4.63
CA VAL A 155 -29.96 -3.42 5.86
C VAL A 155 -29.17 -2.14 5.58
N ARG A 156 -29.68 -0.97 6.00
CA ARG A 156 -28.78 0.12 6.43
C ARG A 156 -28.16 -0.35 7.74
N SER A 157 -27.01 -0.99 7.63
CA SER A 157 -26.28 -1.54 8.76
C SER A 157 -26.06 -0.42 9.78
N GLY A 158 -26.10 -0.75 11.07
CA GLY A 158 -25.73 0.19 12.13
C GLY A 158 -24.22 0.50 12.15
N CYS A 159 -23.55 0.36 11.00
CA CYS A 159 -22.13 0.57 10.79
C CYS A 159 -21.93 1.93 10.16
N ASP A 160 -21.01 2.70 10.72
CA ASP A 160 -20.64 4.03 10.24
C ASP A 160 -19.82 3.95 8.94
N ILE A 161 -19.22 2.78 8.65
CA ILE A 161 -18.55 2.50 7.37
C ILE A 161 -18.49 0.99 7.06
N GLU A 162 -18.40 0.64 5.77
CA GLU A 162 -18.11 -0.72 5.30
C GLU A 162 -16.93 -0.71 4.32
N ILE A 163 -15.97 -1.63 4.51
CA ILE A 163 -14.75 -1.70 3.70
C ILE A 163 -14.39 -3.15 3.40
N ILE A 164 -13.97 -3.40 2.16
CA ILE A 164 -13.48 -4.71 1.74
C ILE A 164 -11.96 -4.76 1.81
N VAL A 165 -11.40 -5.79 2.43
CA VAL A 165 -9.96 -6.08 2.36
C VAL A 165 -9.73 -7.06 1.22
N ALA A 166 -8.84 -6.73 0.29
CA ALA A 166 -8.47 -7.55 -0.86
C ALA A 166 -7.52 -8.69 -0.46
N SER A 167 -7.93 -9.50 0.51
CA SER A 167 -7.19 -10.63 1.07
C SER A 167 -8.14 -11.64 1.72
N GLN A 168 -7.63 -12.85 1.93
CA GLN A 168 -8.24 -13.87 2.81
C GLN A 168 -7.36 -14.18 4.03
N ASN A 169 -6.25 -13.44 4.23
CA ASN A 169 -5.38 -13.60 5.39
C ASN A 169 -5.99 -12.87 6.61
N GLU A 170 -6.31 -13.59 7.68
CA GLU A 170 -6.89 -12.99 8.90
C GLU A 170 -5.90 -12.13 9.71
N GLU A 171 -4.59 -12.23 9.47
CA GLU A 171 -3.64 -11.26 10.01
C GLU A 171 -3.86 -9.87 9.39
N GLU A 172 -4.03 -9.82 8.07
CA GLU A 172 -4.32 -8.60 7.30
C GLU A 172 -5.73 -8.09 7.58
N ILE A 173 -6.75 -8.96 7.40
CA ILE A 173 -8.17 -8.60 7.60
C ILE A 173 -8.38 -8.17 9.05
N GLY A 174 -7.90 -8.95 10.01
CA GLY A 174 -8.08 -8.68 11.42
C GLY A 174 -7.30 -7.45 11.90
N GLY A 175 -6.12 -7.17 11.33
CA GLY A 175 -5.35 -5.97 11.66
C GLY A 175 -6.04 -4.69 11.15
N VAL A 176 -6.55 -4.72 9.91
CA VAL A 176 -7.40 -3.65 9.37
C VAL A 176 -8.70 -3.51 10.17
N ARG A 177 -9.34 -4.63 10.56
CA ARG A 177 -10.55 -4.66 11.38
C ARG A 177 -10.36 -3.92 12.70
N GLU A 178 -9.32 -4.26 13.45
CA GLU A 178 -8.98 -3.65 14.73
C GLU A 178 -8.77 -2.14 14.61
N ALA A 179 -7.95 -1.70 13.65
CA ALA A 179 -7.67 -0.29 13.38
C ALA A 179 -8.93 0.53 13.00
N PHE A 180 -9.74 0.02 12.07
CA PHE A 180 -10.93 0.73 11.61
C PHE A 180 -12.06 0.72 12.64
N HIS A 181 -12.21 -0.35 13.42
CA HIS A 181 -13.12 -0.36 14.58
C HIS A 181 -12.70 0.69 15.62
N SER A 182 -11.40 0.85 15.89
CA SER A 182 -10.89 1.86 16.83
C SER A 182 -11.21 3.31 16.40
N VAL A 183 -11.19 3.60 15.09
CA VAL A 183 -11.36 4.97 14.57
C VAL A 183 -12.81 5.33 14.23
N PHE A 184 -13.58 4.38 13.71
CA PHE A 184 -14.97 4.58 13.30
C PHE A 184 -15.99 4.06 14.33
N GLY A 185 -15.56 3.29 15.33
CA GLY A 185 -16.43 2.64 16.32
C GLY A 185 -17.18 1.43 15.75
N ARG A 186 -17.92 1.64 14.65
CA ARG A 186 -18.75 0.61 14.00
C ARG A 186 -18.37 0.48 12.52
N ALA A 187 -17.21 -0.08 12.23
CA ALA A 187 -16.85 -0.45 10.86
C ALA A 187 -17.25 -1.90 10.55
N ALA A 188 -17.70 -2.17 9.33
CA ALA A 188 -17.88 -3.53 8.81
C ALA A 188 -16.71 -3.86 7.88
N ILE A 189 -15.81 -4.76 8.33
CA ILE A 189 -14.61 -5.15 7.57
C ILE A 189 -14.75 -6.61 7.13
N ARG A 190 -14.65 -6.85 5.82
CA ARG A 190 -14.78 -8.18 5.19
C ARG A 190 -13.61 -8.47 4.27
N GLY A 191 -12.99 -9.65 4.40
CA GLY A 191 -11.98 -10.12 3.45
C GLY A 191 -12.62 -10.71 2.19
N MET A 192 -12.04 -10.44 1.03
CA MET A 192 -12.40 -11.07 -0.23
C MET A 192 -11.16 -11.54 -0.98
N LYS A 193 -11.28 -12.73 -1.59
CA LYS A 193 -10.20 -13.30 -2.42
C LYS A 193 -9.94 -12.40 -3.61
N SER A 194 -8.69 -12.00 -3.75
CA SER A 194 -8.21 -11.25 -4.91
C SER A 194 -6.86 -11.76 -5.38
N GLN A 195 -6.50 -11.45 -6.62
CA GLN A 195 -5.29 -11.89 -7.29
C GLN A 195 -4.68 -10.75 -8.12
N CYS A 196 -3.36 -10.79 -8.25
CA CYS A 196 -2.58 -10.03 -9.22
C CYS A 196 -1.69 -11.04 -9.94
N LEU A 197 -1.53 -10.91 -11.26
CA LEU A 197 -0.80 -11.86 -12.10
C LEU A 197 0.35 -11.21 -12.89
N SER A 198 0.45 -9.88 -12.87
CA SER A 198 1.48 -9.11 -13.59
C SER A 198 2.69 -8.76 -12.72
N VAL A 199 2.58 -8.91 -11.39
CA VAL A 199 3.63 -8.59 -10.41
C VAL A 199 4.11 -9.87 -9.75
N ALA A 200 5.42 -9.94 -9.51
CA ALA A 200 6.10 -11.02 -8.82
C ALA A 200 5.48 -11.33 -7.44
N PRO A 201 5.43 -12.61 -7.01
CA PRO A 201 4.94 -12.99 -5.67
C PRO A 201 5.66 -12.29 -4.52
N GLN A 202 6.93 -11.92 -4.70
CA GLN A 202 7.63 -10.95 -3.86
C GLN A 202 7.82 -9.63 -4.62
N PRO A 203 6.95 -8.62 -4.44
CA PRO A 203 7.17 -7.31 -5.03
C PRO A 203 8.47 -6.68 -4.55
N VAL A 204 9.18 -5.99 -5.46
CA VAL A 204 10.36 -5.18 -5.17
C VAL A 204 10.08 -3.74 -5.59
N GLY A 205 10.23 -2.82 -4.64
CA GLY A 205 9.93 -1.40 -4.81
C GLY A 205 8.45 -1.06 -4.60
N LEU A 206 8.22 0.18 -4.16
CA LEU A 206 6.87 0.70 -3.85
C LEU A 206 5.94 0.71 -5.08
N ILE A 207 6.48 0.92 -6.29
CA ILE A 207 5.69 0.96 -7.53
C ILE A 207 5.04 -0.40 -7.81
N SER A 208 5.79 -1.49 -7.68
CA SER A 208 5.24 -2.84 -7.85
C SER A 208 4.22 -3.17 -6.75
N ALA A 209 4.44 -2.73 -5.52
CA ALA A 209 3.46 -2.87 -4.43
C ALA A 209 2.14 -2.13 -4.71
N ILE A 210 2.21 -0.90 -5.23
CA ILE A 210 1.04 -0.11 -5.66
C ILE A 210 0.33 -0.80 -6.82
N GLN A 211 1.07 -1.32 -7.81
CA GLN A 211 0.49 -2.07 -8.92
C GLN A 211 -0.25 -3.33 -8.44
N THR A 212 0.35 -4.11 -7.51
CA THR A 212 -0.34 -5.26 -6.90
C THR A 212 -1.61 -4.84 -6.18
N ALA A 213 -1.59 -3.68 -5.48
CA ALA A 213 -2.77 -3.16 -4.81
C ALA A 213 -3.90 -2.77 -5.78
N THR A 214 -3.58 -2.01 -6.84
CA THR A 214 -4.57 -1.56 -7.84
C THR A 214 -5.12 -2.70 -8.67
N GLU A 215 -4.31 -3.70 -9.04
CA GLU A 215 -4.80 -4.87 -9.77
C GLU A 215 -5.69 -5.76 -8.91
N LYS A 216 -5.35 -5.93 -7.62
CA LYS A 216 -6.22 -6.66 -6.68
C LYS A 216 -7.56 -5.95 -6.46
N GLU A 217 -7.59 -4.63 -6.49
CA GLU A 217 -8.84 -3.86 -6.51
C GLU A 217 -9.60 -4.07 -7.83
N ALA A 218 -8.94 -3.89 -8.97
CA ALA A 218 -9.54 -4.02 -10.30
C ALA A 218 -10.12 -5.43 -10.54
N TYR A 219 -9.47 -6.48 -10.03
CA TYR A 219 -9.98 -7.85 -10.04
C TYR A 219 -11.29 -7.98 -9.25
N LEU A 220 -11.36 -7.44 -8.03
CA LEU A 220 -12.58 -7.51 -7.20
C LEU A 220 -13.76 -6.76 -7.83
N ARG A 221 -13.50 -5.65 -8.53
CA ARG A 221 -14.53 -4.87 -9.23
C ARG A 221 -14.96 -5.52 -10.54
N SER A 222 -14.04 -6.04 -11.34
CA SER A 222 -14.35 -6.71 -12.62
C SER A 222 -14.98 -8.09 -12.48
N SER A 223 -14.71 -8.79 -11.38
CA SER A 223 -15.37 -10.07 -11.02
C SER A 223 -16.77 -9.90 -10.41
N GLY A 224 -17.22 -8.67 -10.14
CA GLY A 224 -18.51 -8.40 -9.49
C GLY A 224 -18.58 -8.79 -8.01
N LEU A 225 -17.46 -9.21 -7.40
CA LEU A 225 -17.39 -9.54 -5.97
C LEU A 225 -17.60 -8.32 -5.07
N VAL A 226 -17.22 -7.13 -5.56
CA VAL A 226 -17.31 -5.86 -4.84
C VAL A 226 -18.00 -4.80 -5.70
N HIS A 227 -18.95 -4.07 -5.11
CA HIS A 227 -19.62 -2.95 -5.75
C HIS A 227 -18.60 -1.89 -6.23
N HIS A 228 -18.79 -1.33 -7.43
CA HIS A 228 -17.80 -0.45 -8.07
C HIS A 228 -17.44 0.79 -7.25
N GLN A 229 -18.33 1.27 -6.39
CA GLN A 229 -18.12 2.43 -5.52
C GLN A 229 -17.66 2.07 -4.09
N GLN A 230 -17.53 0.79 -3.74
CA GLN A 230 -17.16 0.38 -2.38
C GLN A 230 -15.68 0.70 -2.07
N PRO A 231 -15.37 1.23 -0.87
CA PRO A 231 -13.99 1.33 -0.38
C PRO A 231 -13.31 -0.05 -0.31
N VAL A 232 -12.11 -0.14 -0.85
CA VAL A 232 -11.27 -1.35 -0.84
C VAL A 232 -9.91 -1.01 -0.22
N ILE A 233 -9.43 -1.87 0.68
CA ILE A 233 -8.09 -1.85 1.25
C ILE A 233 -7.29 -3.05 0.75
N SER A 234 -6.02 -2.84 0.43
CA SER A 234 -5.07 -3.87 0.06
C SER A 234 -3.81 -3.74 0.91
N VAL A 235 -3.39 -4.83 1.57
CA VAL A 235 -2.14 -4.89 2.36
C VAL A 235 -1.08 -5.57 1.51
N GLN A 236 -0.02 -4.86 1.13
CA GLN A 236 1.04 -5.36 0.24
C GLN A 236 2.42 -5.25 0.90
N ASN A 237 3.10 -6.38 1.02
CA ASN A 237 4.48 -6.44 1.53
C ASN A 237 5.47 -6.36 0.36
N PHE A 238 6.48 -5.50 0.46
CA PHE A 238 7.48 -5.32 -0.60
C PHE A 238 8.89 -5.09 -0.06
N LEU A 239 9.89 -5.57 -0.80
CA LEU A 239 11.30 -5.33 -0.51
C LEU A 239 11.76 -4.01 -1.13
N LEU A 240 12.61 -3.28 -0.43
CA LEU A 240 13.24 -2.06 -0.93
C LEU A 240 14.71 -1.99 -0.51
N GLU A 241 15.61 -1.79 -1.47
CA GLU A 241 16.99 -1.37 -1.21
C GLU A 241 17.00 0.14 -0.95
N VAL A 242 17.38 0.55 0.26
CA VAL A 242 17.40 1.97 0.67
C VAL A 242 18.79 2.56 0.44
N THR A 243 19.82 1.78 0.73
CA THR A 243 21.22 2.04 0.33
C THR A 243 21.83 0.73 -0.15
N LYS A 244 22.96 0.78 -0.85
CA LYS A 244 23.66 -0.42 -1.33
C LYS A 244 23.77 -1.50 -0.25
N ASP A 245 23.35 -2.72 -0.59
CA ASP A 245 23.31 -3.92 0.26
C ASP A 245 22.46 -3.79 1.54
N LYS A 246 21.64 -2.73 1.69
CA LYS A 246 20.72 -2.51 2.82
C LYS A 246 19.26 -2.55 2.36
N TRP A 247 18.66 -3.71 2.65
CA TRP A 247 17.32 -4.07 2.23
C TRP A 247 16.35 -4.03 3.40
N TYR A 248 15.11 -3.63 3.12
CA TYR A 248 14.04 -3.55 4.10
C TYR A 248 12.75 -4.15 3.54
N LEU A 249 12.01 -4.87 4.37
CA LEU A 249 10.63 -5.26 4.10
C LEU A 249 9.69 -4.18 4.66
N PHE A 250 8.86 -3.62 3.79
CA PHE A 250 7.78 -2.70 4.14
C PHE A 250 6.42 -3.39 3.99
N ALA A 251 5.50 -3.08 4.90
CA ALA A 251 4.07 -3.37 4.73
C ALA A 251 3.34 -2.07 4.30
N MET A 252 2.69 -2.07 3.14
CA MET A 252 1.87 -0.96 2.66
C MET A 252 0.39 -1.28 2.84
N MET A 253 -0.37 -0.34 3.40
CA MET A 253 -1.83 -0.39 3.42
C MET A 253 -2.32 0.66 2.44
N TYR A 254 -2.91 0.22 1.33
CA TYR A 254 -3.46 1.05 0.25
C TYR A 254 -4.99 1.03 0.32
N LEU A 255 -5.64 2.19 0.31
CA LEU A 255 -7.09 2.37 0.30
C LEU A 255 -7.50 3.09 -1.00
N SER A 256 -8.52 2.57 -1.67
CA SER A 256 -9.21 3.22 -2.77
C SER A 256 -10.71 3.30 -2.48
N ASP A 257 -11.26 4.50 -2.58
CA ASP A 257 -12.68 4.81 -2.48
C ASP A 257 -13.12 5.61 -3.72
N PRO A 258 -13.62 4.92 -4.77
CA PRO A 258 -14.13 5.57 -5.98
C PRO A 258 -15.36 6.45 -5.74
N SER A 259 -16.13 6.24 -4.67
CA SER A 259 -17.30 7.07 -4.35
C SER A 259 -16.92 8.49 -3.90
N LYS A 260 -15.71 8.64 -3.34
CA LYS A 260 -15.16 9.91 -2.85
C LYS A 260 -13.98 10.41 -3.70
N ASN A 261 -13.61 9.69 -4.75
CA ASN A 261 -12.40 9.92 -5.53
C ASN A 261 -11.13 10.02 -4.65
N LEU A 262 -11.02 9.11 -3.67
CA LEU A 262 -9.91 9.07 -2.72
C LEU A 262 -9.02 7.85 -2.97
N THR A 263 -7.71 8.10 -3.04
CA THR A 263 -6.67 7.07 -2.94
C THR A 263 -5.71 7.49 -1.84
N LEU A 264 -5.56 6.64 -0.82
CA LEU A 264 -4.70 6.89 0.34
C LEU A 264 -3.78 5.69 0.53
N HIS A 265 -2.55 5.91 0.98
CA HIS A 265 -1.70 4.82 1.42
C HIS A 265 -0.88 5.22 2.64
N THR A 266 -0.48 4.22 3.41
CA THR A 266 0.44 4.34 4.55
C THR A 266 1.44 3.19 4.51
N LEU A 267 2.55 3.36 5.22
CA LEU A 267 3.57 2.33 5.40
C LEU A 267 3.65 1.98 6.89
N GLY A 268 3.75 0.68 7.18
CA GLY A 268 4.14 0.18 8.49
C GLY A 268 5.63 0.38 8.76
N GLN A 269 6.05 0.06 9.98
CA GLN A 269 7.48 0.07 10.34
C GLN A 269 8.26 -0.91 9.45
N PRO A 270 9.36 -0.49 8.82
CA PRO A 270 10.20 -1.39 8.03
C PRO A 270 11.01 -2.34 8.93
N LEU A 271 11.20 -3.56 8.45
CA LEU A 271 12.13 -4.54 9.02
C LEU A 271 13.38 -4.63 8.14
N GLU A 272 14.58 -4.48 8.70
CA GLU A 272 15.82 -4.73 7.95
C GLU A 272 15.92 -6.22 7.60
N VAL A 273 16.25 -6.51 6.33
CA VAL A 273 16.40 -7.86 5.80
C VAL A 273 17.85 -8.07 5.38
N SER A 274 18.44 -9.18 5.83
CA SER A 274 19.80 -9.57 5.45
C SER A 274 19.93 -9.72 3.93
N ILE A 275 20.99 -9.14 3.34
CA ILE A 275 21.33 -9.30 1.93
C ILE A 275 21.47 -10.79 1.52
N SER A 276 21.83 -11.68 2.46
CA SER A 276 21.88 -13.12 2.21
C SER A 276 20.51 -13.74 1.93
N LEU A 277 19.46 -13.28 2.61
CA LEU A 277 18.07 -13.70 2.35
C LEU A 277 17.58 -13.16 1.00
N VAL A 278 17.90 -11.91 0.69
CA VAL A 278 17.55 -11.29 -0.59
C VAL A 278 18.24 -11.98 -1.78
N LYS A 279 19.51 -12.38 -1.62
CA LYS A 279 20.23 -13.17 -2.64
C LYS A 279 19.58 -14.54 -2.87
N LYS A 280 19.16 -15.25 -1.82
CA LYS A 280 18.38 -16.50 -1.96
C LYS A 280 17.05 -16.27 -2.71
N CYS A 281 16.36 -15.15 -2.49
CA CYS A 281 15.19 -14.77 -3.30
C CYS A 281 15.57 -14.52 -4.77
N GLN A 282 16.67 -13.82 -5.05
CA GLN A 282 17.16 -13.57 -6.41
C GLN A 282 17.52 -14.88 -7.15
N GLU A 283 18.22 -15.78 -6.45
CA GLU A 283 18.63 -17.11 -6.92
C GLU A 283 17.44 -18.07 -7.14
N SER A 284 16.28 -17.78 -6.55
CA SER A 284 15.04 -18.56 -6.74
C SER A 284 14.30 -18.28 -8.05
N ASN A 285 14.71 -17.25 -8.80
CA ASN A 285 14.14 -16.96 -10.12
C ASN A 285 14.71 -17.97 -11.15
N ASP A 286 13.86 -18.88 -11.63
CA ASP A 286 14.23 -19.79 -12.72
C ASP A 286 14.24 -19.10 -14.11
N ASP A 287 14.79 -19.78 -15.12
CA ASP A 287 14.83 -19.30 -16.51
C ASP A 287 13.41 -19.07 -17.12
N GLY A 288 12.36 -19.60 -16.47
CA GLY A 288 10.96 -19.42 -16.86
C GLY A 288 10.29 -18.20 -16.22
N PHE A 289 10.90 -17.55 -15.22
CA PHE A 289 10.26 -16.53 -14.41
C PHE A 289 10.23 -15.15 -15.11
N LYS A 290 9.05 -14.82 -15.67
CA LYS A 290 8.87 -13.62 -16.51
C LYS A 290 8.67 -12.30 -15.77
N LEU A 291 8.53 -12.32 -14.44
CA LEU A 291 8.15 -11.14 -13.63
C LEU A 291 9.34 -10.49 -12.90
N GLY A 292 10.57 -10.85 -13.25
CA GLY A 292 11.82 -10.38 -12.61
C GLY A 292 12.02 -8.85 -12.60
N ASN A 293 11.34 -8.12 -13.49
CA ASN A 293 11.30 -6.65 -13.50
C ASN A 293 10.42 -6.03 -12.40
N THR A 294 9.60 -6.84 -11.72
CA THR A 294 8.70 -6.42 -10.63
C THR A 294 9.03 -7.04 -9.28
N GLY A 295 9.96 -8.00 -9.24
CA GLY A 295 10.48 -8.60 -8.02
C GLY A 295 10.93 -10.05 -8.16
N TYR A 296 10.71 -10.87 -7.12
CA TYR A 296 11.23 -12.24 -7.03
C TYR A 296 10.12 -13.30 -6.99
N ALA A 297 10.43 -14.50 -7.50
CA ALA A 297 9.51 -15.63 -7.55
C ALA A 297 9.13 -16.12 -6.15
N MET A 298 10.08 -16.11 -5.21
CA MET A 298 9.90 -16.60 -3.84
C MET A 298 9.73 -15.45 -2.83
N PRO A 299 8.62 -15.42 -2.06
CA PRO A 299 8.43 -14.50 -0.93
C PRO A 299 9.56 -14.56 0.09
N ILE A 300 10.02 -13.40 0.56
CA ILE A 300 11.12 -13.31 1.54
C ILE A 300 10.82 -14.06 2.83
N GLY A 301 9.55 -14.06 3.26
CA GLY A 301 9.11 -14.80 4.44
C GLY A 301 9.19 -16.31 4.30
N HIS A 302 9.13 -16.85 3.07
CA HIS A 302 9.35 -18.28 2.84
C HIS A 302 10.82 -18.63 3.05
N VAL A 303 11.74 -17.83 2.48
CA VAL A 303 13.20 -18.01 2.64
C VAL A 303 13.62 -17.81 4.10
N ALA A 304 13.12 -16.77 4.76
CA ALA A 304 13.43 -16.48 6.15
C ALA A 304 12.90 -17.57 7.10
N ALA A 305 11.67 -18.06 6.89
CA ALA A 305 11.13 -19.16 7.69
C ALA A 305 11.94 -20.46 7.55
N GLN A 306 12.42 -20.78 6.33
CA GLN A 306 13.32 -21.91 6.11
C GLN A 306 14.66 -21.76 6.84
N GLU A 307 15.24 -20.54 6.85
CA GLU A 307 16.53 -20.27 7.53
C GLU A 307 16.41 -20.23 9.06
N LEU A 308 15.27 -19.80 9.59
CA LEU A 308 14.95 -19.80 11.03
C LEU A 308 14.40 -21.15 11.54
N GLY A 309 13.97 -22.05 10.65
CA GLY A 309 13.33 -23.31 11.03
C GLY A 309 11.92 -23.15 11.63
N CYS A 310 11.23 -22.03 11.34
CA CYS A 310 9.94 -21.67 11.91
C CYS A 310 8.79 -21.78 10.89
N ALA A 311 7.55 -21.51 11.34
CA ALA A 311 6.40 -21.43 10.42
C ALA A 311 6.48 -20.17 9.51
N PRO A 312 5.95 -20.20 8.28
CA PRO A 312 5.95 -19.07 7.35
C PRO A 312 5.22 -17.79 7.80
N CYS A 313 4.38 -17.86 8.85
CA CYS A 313 3.80 -16.68 9.52
C CYS A 313 4.67 -16.17 10.68
N ALA A 314 5.41 -17.04 11.35
CA ALA A 314 6.17 -16.71 12.56
C ALA A 314 7.48 -15.95 12.30
N TRP A 315 8.10 -16.12 11.13
CA TRP A 315 9.45 -15.60 10.84
C TRP A 315 9.64 -14.11 11.14
N TYR A 316 8.61 -13.30 10.93
CA TYR A 316 8.68 -11.85 11.17
C TYR A 316 8.75 -11.54 12.66
N GLU A 317 7.99 -12.27 13.48
CA GLU A 317 8.00 -12.14 14.95
C GLU A 317 9.29 -12.72 15.55
N GLU A 318 9.76 -13.86 15.06
CA GLU A 318 11.06 -14.44 15.42
C GLU A 318 12.24 -13.50 15.09
N THR A 319 12.11 -12.67 14.04
CA THR A 319 13.15 -11.71 13.63
C THR A 319 13.05 -10.37 14.38
N ALA A 320 11.82 -9.86 14.57
CA ALA A 320 11.57 -8.48 15.02
C ALA A 320 11.06 -8.35 16.47
N GLY A 321 10.66 -9.46 17.11
CA GLY A 321 10.00 -9.46 18.42
C GLY A 321 8.57 -8.90 18.40
N ILE A 322 7.99 -8.65 17.23
CA ILE A 322 6.62 -8.15 17.04
C ILE A 322 5.95 -8.88 15.87
N SER A 323 4.65 -9.17 15.99
CA SER A 323 3.89 -9.80 14.90
C SER A 323 3.71 -8.87 13.69
N MET A 324 3.63 -9.45 12.48
CA MET A 324 3.24 -8.70 11.27
C MET A 324 1.87 -8.04 11.44
N ARG A 325 0.93 -8.71 12.13
CA ARG A 325 -0.38 -8.15 12.49
C ARG A 325 -0.24 -6.82 13.23
N SER A 326 0.65 -6.71 14.22
CA SER A 326 0.87 -5.48 14.99
C SER A 326 1.34 -4.31 14.11
N VAL A 327 2.20 -4.60 13.12
CA VAL A 327 2.65 -3.61 12.14
C VAL A 327 1.49 -3.14 11.25
N ILE A 328 0.64 -4.08 10.81
CA ILE A 328 -0.57 -3.79 10.02
C ILE A 328 -1.57 -2.96 10.83
N VAL A 329 -1.82 -3.28 12.11
CA VAL A 329 -2.72 -2.50 12.99
C VAL A 329 -2.26 -1.04 13.08
N ASN A 330 -0.99 -0.80 13.39
CA ASN A 330 -0.44 0.55 13.55
C ASN A 330 -0.52 1.37 12.25
N GLY A 331 -0.18 0.75 11.11
CA GLY A 331 -0.28 1.39 9.81
C GLY A 331 -1.73 1.65 9.38
N ALA A 332 -2.61 0.66 9.54
CA ALA A 332 -4.03 0.80 9.25
C ALA A 332 -4.72 1.83 10.16
N LEU A 333 -4.24 2.03 11.39
CA LEU A 333 -4.74 3.06 12.31
C LEU A 333 -4.43 4.47 11.78
N ALA A 334 -3.24 4.69 11.23
CA ALA A 334 -2.90 5.93 10.53
C ALA A 334 -3.78 6.12 9.28
N LEU A 335 -3.97 5.07 8.47
CA LEU A 335 -4.81 5.09 7.27
C LEU A 335 -6.28 5.41 7.58
N ALA A 336 -6.85 4.78 8.60
CA ALA A 336 -8.22 5.00 9.06
C ALA A 336 -8.43 6.46 9.52
N ASN A 337 -7.46 7.03 10.25
CA ASN A 337 -7.51 8.43 10.67
C ASN A 337 -7.37 9.42 9.50
N LEU A 338 -6.49 9.13 8.53
CA LEU A 338 -6.38 9.93 7.30
C LEU A 338 -7.70 9.91 6.53
N TYR A 339 -8.26 8.71 6.31
CA TYR A 339 -9.51 8.55 5.59
C TYR A 339 -10.69 9.23 6.30
N LYS A 340 -10.83 9.08 7.63
CA LYS A 340 -11.86 9.80 8.41
C LYS A 340 -11.76 11.32 8.26
N LYS A 341 -10.54 11.88 8.20
CA LYS A 341 -10.32 13.31 7.94
C LYS A 341 -10.70 13.70 6.51
N SER A 342 -10.33 12.90 5.51
CA SER A 342 -10.69 13.12 4.10
C SER A 342 -12.20 13.00 3.83
N LEU A 343 -12.92 12.17 4.60
CA LEU A 343 -14.38 12.11 4.54
C LEU A 343 -15.00 13.42 5.04
N ALA A 344 -14.55 13.92 6.19
CA ALA A 344 -15.05 15.18 6.76
C ALA A 344 -14.70 16.43 5.92
N SER A 345 -13.55 16.44 5.20
CA SER A 345 -13.20 17.57 4.33
C SER A 345 -14.03 17.66 3.05
N ASN A 346 -14.66 16.56 2.63
CA ASN A 346 -15.41 16.46 1.37
C ASN A 346 -16.93 16.64 1.59
N GLU A 347 -17.36 17.14 2.75
CA GLU A 347 -18.75 17.48 3.09
C GLU A 347 -19.01 19.01 3.05
N HIS A 348 -18.09 19.78 2.46
CA HIS A 348 -18.17 21.23 2.22
C HIS A 348 -17.87 21.55 0.75
#